data_AF-A0A812Q3Q3-F1
#
_entry.id   AF-A0A812Q3Q3-F1
#
_cell.length_a   1.000
_cell.length_b   1.000
_cell.length_c   1.000
_cell.angle_alpha   90.00
_cell.angle_beta   90.00
_cell.angle_gamma   90.00
#
_symmetry.space_group_name_H-M   'P 1'
#
loop_
_entity.id
_entity.type
_entity.pdbx_description
1 polymer ?
#
loop_
_entity_poly.entity_id
_entity_poly.type
_entity_poly.pdbx_seq_one_letter_code
_entity_poly.pdbx_strand_id
1 'polypeptide(L)'
;MEYDDSAAFILAELDFDKAACIFGHLEASDAAGIAAEMEFETSAGILQEMEFDAASNILARMDPAVAAGSVSLMEAETAAHILAASQSYAKSAEITGHLTEECTAEILAEMEAEVAAGIVADLDYDFSAAALALMEAEHAGGIMEAAEVDDVAGIVGEMEYENAASVISHVDSSTAATVLPQLEHEEASKIIAEMDADAAAAVVSDMEYTDSAGIISCMDAESAAQVVSQMDYDAAAGLLAEADAGTSAGILPELDMGDATGIVSEMEAQEAAAILAAADEDTVLEIVAAMEYDYAAAALAEMEFDGASNLLTQMEAGEAAYIVASLDHETAANILTAAQSHSKAAAIISEMEVSDACKVCMQMEAPAAAGILAELEYDAASDILGKMRMSEAAAVLAGLEYTDAAGVVEHMEQAKALPLLRAAEVDSDSILKELSDQKAAENFRSKLAKRLRKD
;
A
#
# COMPACT_ATOMS: atom_id res chain seq x y z
N MET A 1 -43.58 -7.90 55.87
CA MET A 1 -42.62 -8.77 56.59
C MET A 1 -43.39 -10.04 56.97
N GLU A 2 -43.06 -11.16 56.31
CA GLU A 2 -43.73 -12.49 56.29
C GLU A 2 -44.89 -12.72 55.29
N TYR A 3 -44.94 -12.06 54.12
CA TYR A 3 -45.84 -12.48 53.02
C TYR A 3 -45.12 -12.87 51.72
N ASP A 4 -43.90 -12.38 51.46
CA ASP A 4 -43.18 -12.66 50.19
C ASP A 4 -42.72 -14.12 50.08
N ASP A 5 -42.10 -14.69 51.12
CA ASP A 5 -41.76 -16.14 51.16
C ASP A 5 -42.97 -17.05 50.87
N SER A 6 -44.18 -16.62 51.27
CA SER A 6 -45.40 -17.40 51.03
C SER A 6 -45.94 -17.24 49.61
N ALA A 7 -45.79 -16.06 49.00
CA ALA A 7 -46.23 -15.81 47.63
C ALA A 7 -45.32 -16.53 46.62
N ALA A 8 -44.00 -16.44 46.80
CA ALA A 8 -43.03 -17.14 45.96
C ALA A 8 -43.25 -18.66 45.99
N PHE A 9 -43.43 -19.23 47.19
CA PHE A 9 -43.70 -20.66 47.36
C PHE A 9 -45.01 -21.12 46.71
N ILE A 10 -46.10 -20.35 46.88
CA ILE A 10 -47.41 -20.72 46.30
C ILE A 10 -47.38 -20.64 44.77
N LEU A 11 -46.73 -19.61 44.21
CA LEU A 11 -46.65 -19.43 42.77
C LEU A 11 -45.71 -20.45 42.11
N ALA A 12 -44.68 -20.91 42.82
CA ALA A 12 -43.80 -21.99 42.36
C ALA A 12 -44.50 -23.36 42.22
N GLU A 13 -45.63 -23.57 42.93
CA GLU A 13 -46.44 -24.79 42.78
C GLU A 13 -47.49 -24.73 41.64
N LEU A 14 -47.62 -23.58 40.97
CA LEU A 14 -48.55 -23.42 39.84
C LEU A 14 -47.89 -23.76 38.50
N ASP A 15 -48.73 -24.07 37.50
CA ASP A 15 -48.29 -24.10 36.11
C ASP A 15 -47.83 -22.68 35.68
N PHE A 16 -46.77 -22.59 34.87
CA PHE A 16 -46.13 -21.32 34.51
C PHE A 16 -47.08 -20.33 33.82
N ASP A 17 -48.00 -20.80 32.97
CA ASP A 17 -49.01 -19.98 32.31
C ASP A 17 -49.94 -19.25 33.32
N LYS A 18 -50.32 -19.95 34.39
CA LYS A 18 -51.17 -19.40 35.45
C LYS A 18 -50.40 -18.44 36.34
N ALA A 19 -49.15 -18.79 36.67
CA ALA A 19 -48.28 -17.92 37.45
C ALA A 19 -47.98 -16.62 36.67
N ALA A 20 -47.65 -16.70 35.38
CA ALA A 20 -47.43 -15.55 34.49
C ALA A 20 -48.65 -14.62 34.43
N CYS A 21 -49.86 -15.20 34.34
CA CYS A 21 -51.10 -14.42 34.40
C CYS A 21 -51.29 -13.67 35.72
N ILE A 22 -50.90 -14.27 36.86
CA ILE A 22 -50.93 -13.60 38.16
C ILE A 22 -49.89 -12.48 38.20
N PHE A 23 -48.66 -12.74 37.77
CA PHE A 23 -47.57 -11.76 37.69
C PHE A 23 -47.98 -10.54 36.85
N GLY A 24 -48.65 -10.74 35.72
CA GLY A 24 -49.14 -9.64 34.87
C GLY A 24 -50.18 -8.72 35.54
N HIS A 25 -50.79 -9.13 36.66
CA HIS A 25 -51.73 -8.31 37.42
C HIS A 25 -51.12 -7.69 38.69
N LEU A 26 -49.88 -8.04 39.05
CA LEU A 26 -49.16 -7.45 40.17
C LEU A 26 -48.51 -6.12 39.78
N GLU A 27 -48.20 -5.27 40.76
CA GLU A 27 -47.31 -4.15 40.52
C GLU A 27 -45.91 -4.69 40.19
N ALA A 28 -45.23 -4.12 39.19
CA ALA A 28 -43.95 -4.64 38.70
C ALA A 28 -42.87 -4.73 39.79
N SER A 29 -42.91 -3.87 40.82
CA SER A 29 -42.01 -3.96 41.98
C SER A 29 -42.28 -5.19 42.84
N ASP A 30 -43.54 -5.55 43.04
CA ASP A 30 -43.93 -6.69 43.86
C ASP A 30 -43.65 -7.98 43.10
N ALA A 31 -43.96 -8.02 41.80
CA ALA A 31 -43.60 -9.12 40.91
C ALA A 31 -42.08 -9.35 40.87
N ALA A 32 -41.27 -8.28 40.79
CA ALA A 32 -39.82 -8.38 40.82
C ALA A 32 -39.30 -8.91 42.16
N GLY A 33 -39.85 -8.44 43.29
CA GLY A 33 -39.50 -8.96 44.61
C GLY A 33 -39.79 -10.46 44.74
N ILE A 34 -40.97 -10.90 44.27
CA ILE A 34 -41.37 -12.30 44.30
C ILE A 34 -40.50 -13.15 43.37
N ALA A 35 -40.26 -12.72 42.13
CA ALA A 35 -39.39 -13.44 41.19
C ALA A 35 -37.95 -13.58 41.72
N ALA A 36 -37.44 -12.55 42.39
CA ALA A 36 -36.09 -12.56 42.96
C ALA A 36 -35.92 -13.55 44.12
N GLU A 37 -37.00 -13.93 44.80
CA GLU A 37 -37.00 -14.93 45.88
C GLU A 37 -37.24 -16.37 45.38
N MET A 38 -37.67 -16.54 44.13
CA MET A 38 -37.90 -17.85 43.53
C MET A 38 -36.59 -18.54 43.09
N GLU A 39 -36.64 -19.86 42.91
CA GLU A 39 -35.58 -20.57 42.19
C GLU A 39 -35.52 -20.09 40.74
N PHE A 40 -34.31 -19.93 40.20
CA PHE A 40 -34.10 -19.34 38.87
C PHE A 40 -34.87 -20.09 37.76
N GLU A 41 -34.95 -21.42 37.81
CA GLU A 41 -35.74 -22.22 36.85
C GLU A 41 -37.23 -21.84 36.88
N THR A 42 -37.77 -21.58 38.07
CA THR A 42 -39.18 -21.21 38.23
C THR A 42 -39.42 -19.78 37.76
N SER A 43 -38.54 -18.85 38.15
CA SER A 43 -38.59 -17.45 37.69
C SER A 43 -38.49 -17.38 36.17
N ALA A 44 -37.54 -18.10 35.57
CA ALA A 44 -37.35 -18.20 34.13
C ALA A 44 -38.59 -18.76 33.42
N GLY A 45 -39.16 -19.86 33.93
CA GLY A 45 -40.36 -20.47 33.37
C GLY A 45 -41.57 -19.54 33.39
N ILE A 46 -41.76 -18.78 34.48
CA ILE A 46 -42.85 -17.80 34.59
C ILE A 46 -42.64 -16.63 33.62
N LEU A 47 -41.45 -16.03 33.62
CA LEU A 47 -41.16 -14.84 32.83
C LEU A 47 -41.23 -15.10 31.31
N GLN A 48 -40.87 -16.30 30.85
CA GLN A 48 -40.98 -16.67 29.43
C GLN A 48 -42.43 -16.78 28.94
N GLU A 49 -43.38 -17.10 29.83
CA GLU A 49 -44.80 -17.18 29.51
C GLU A 49 -45.52 -15.81 29.62
N MET A 50 -44.80 -14.75 29.99
CA MET A 50 -45.34 -13.39 30.10
C MET A 50 -45.21 -12.61 28.79
N GLU A 51 -46.00 -11.53 28.65
CA GLU A 51 -45.76 -10.53 27.60
C GLU A 51 -44.39 -9.88 27.80
N PHE A 52 -43.61 -9.72 26.73
CA PHE A 52 -42.22 -9.28 26.79
C PHE A 52 -42.03 -7.94 27.52
N ASP A 53 -42.90 -6.96 27.29
CA ASP A 53 -42.87 -5.67 27.99
C ASP A 53 -43.04 -5.82 29.51
N ALA A 54 -43.89 -6.75 29.94
CA ALA A 54 -44.16 -6.99 31.36
C ALA A 54 -42.99 -7.73 32.01
N ALA A 55 -42.46 -8.77 31.37
CA ALA A 55 -41.28 -9.50 31.81
C ALA A 55 -40.06 -8.58 31.90
N SER A 56 -39.85 -7.75 30.88
CA SER A 56 -38.75 -6.78 30.81
C SER A 56 -38.83 -5.77 31.96
N ASN A 57 -40.03 -5.26 32.24
CA ASN A 57 -40.25 -4.36 33.36
C ASN A 57 -39.98 -4.98 34.73
N ILE A 58 -40.22 -6.29 34.87
CA ILE A 58 -39.92 -7.03 36.10
C ILE A 58 -38.42 -7.23 36.24
N LEU A 59 -37.75 -7.75 35.20
CA LEU A 59 -36.30 -7.94 35.18
C LEU A 59 -35.55 -6.64 35.48
N ALA A 60 -35.95 -5.53 34.86
CA ALA A 60 -35.38 -4.18 35.05
C ALA A 60 -35.55 -3.59 36.48
N ARG A 61 -36.23 -4.31 37.38
CA ARG A 61 -36.44 -3.97 38.81
C ARG A 61 -35.86 -5.00 39.76
N MET A 62 -35.41 -6.15 39.25
CA MET A 62 -34.67 -7.15 40.02
C MET A 62 -33.22 -6.68 40.20
N ASP A 63 -32.51 -7.28 41.16
CA ASP A 63 -31.05 -7.18 41.21
C ASP A 63 -30.47 -7.78 39.91
N PRO A 64 -29.57 -7.08 39.18
CA PRO A 64 -29.09 -7.52 37.87
C PRO A 64 -28.50 -8.93 37.85
N ALA A 65 -27.78 -9.34 38.91
CA ALA A 65 -27.24 -10.69 38.99
C ALA A 65 -28.32 -11.76 39.20
N VAL A 66 -29.40 -11.43 39.92
CA VAL A 66 -30.55 -12.32 40.12
C VAL A 66 -31.39 -12.42 38.83
N ALA A 67 -31.57 -11.30 38.13
CA ALA A 67 -32.20 -11.26 36.81
C ALA A 67 -31.43 -12.14 35.82
N ALA A 68 -30.10 -11.98 35.76
CA ALA A 68 -29.22 -12.78 34.90
C ALA A 68 -29.33 -14.29 35.19
N GLY A 69 -29.41 -14.67 36.47
CA GLY A 69 -29.65 -16.06 36.87
C GLY A 69 -30.94 -16.64 36.29
N SER A 70 -32.01 -15.85 36.19
CA SER A 70 -33.26 -16.27 35.53
C SER A 70 -33.13 -16.26 34.01
N VAL A 71 -32.53 -15.22 33.43
CA VAL A 71 -32.36 -15.06 31.97
C VAL A 71 -31.49 -16.17 31.38
N SER A 72 -30.41 -16.58 32.04
CA SER A 72 -29.53 -17.68 31.60
C SER A 72 -30.21 -19.05 31.47
N LEU A 73 -31.42 -19.21 32.02
CA LEU A 73 -32.22 -20.43 31.94
C LEU A 73 -33.42 -20.29 30.99
N MET A 74 -33.52 -19.17 30.27
CA MET A 74 -34.54 -18.96 29.25
C MET A 74 -34.06 -19.45 27.88
N GLU A 75 -34.99 -19.71 26.96
CA GLU A 75 -34.67 -19.84 25.54
C GLU A 75 -34.11 -18.49 25.02
N ALA A 76 -32.99 -18.54 24.29
CA ALA A 76 -32.25 -17.36 23.84
C ALA A 76 -33.14 -16.36 23.07
N GLU A 77 -33.97 -16.85 22.15
CA GLU A 77 -34.95 -16.04 21.39
C GLU A 77 -35.91 -15.27 22.33
N THR A 78 -36.41 -15.94 23.37
CA THR A 78 -37.34 -15.32 24.33
C THR A 78 -36.61 -14.30 25.21
N ALA A 79 -35.42 -14.64 25.71
CA ALA A 79 -34.58 -13.72 26.46
C ALA A 79 -34.24 -12.46 25.65
N ALA A 80 -33.88 -12.65 24.37
CA ALA A 80 -33.59 -11.56 23.44
C ALA A 80 -34.79 -10.63 23.28
N HIS A 81 -35.99 -11.16 23.02
CA HIS A 81 -37.20 -10.36 22.91
C HIS A 81 -37.55 -9.61 24.21
N ILE A 82 -37.37 -10.23 25.38
CA ILE A 82 -37.63 -9.58 26.67
C ILE A 82 -36.63 -8.43 26.92
N LEU A 83 -35.34 -8.67 26.68
CA LEU A 83 -34.30 -7.67 26.88
C LEU A 83 -34.40 -6.53 25.85
N ALA A 84 -34.79 -6.83 24.61
CA ALA A 84 -35.06 -5.85 23.56
C ALA A 84 -36.29 -4.97 23.85
N ALA A 85 -37.30 -5.52 24.55
CA ALA A 85 -38.47 -4.76 24.99
C ALA A 85 -38.17 -3.75 26.13
N SER A 86 -36.94 -3.73 26.64
CA SER A 86 -36.53 -2.77 27.66
C SER A 86 -36.57 -1.34 27.13
N GLN A 87 -37.04 -0.40 27.96
CA GLN A 87 -37.00 1.03 27.65
C GLN A 87 -35.60 1.64 27.82
N SER A 88 -34.61 0.84 28.20
CA SER A 88 -33.23 1.27 28.49
C SER A 88 -32.25 0.15 28.19
N TYR A 89 -31.42 0.32 27.16
CA TYR A 89 -30.38 -0.66 26.82
C TYR A 89 -29.36 -0.82 27.94
N ALA A 90 -28.99 0.26 28.64
CA ALA A 90 -28.17 0.19 29.85
C ALA A 90 -28.65 -0.80 30.91
N LYS A 91 -29.98 -0.96 31.08
CA LYS A 91 -30.50 -1.95 32.03
C LYS A 91 -30.40 -3.37 31.51
N SER A 92 -30.60 -3.54 30.20
CA SER A 92 -30.39 -4.83 29.56
C SER A 92 -28.92 -5.21 29.63
N ALA A 93 -28.01 -4.26 29.40
CA ALA A 93 -26.57 -4.39 29.57
C ALA A 93 -26.16 -4.76 31.00
N GLU A 94 -26.74 -4.10 32.02
CA GLU A 94 -26.52 -4.47 33.43
C GLU A 94 -26.86 -5.95 33.70
N ILE A 95 -27.94 -6.47 33.08
CA ILE A 95 -28.33 -7.88 33.23
C ILE A 95 -27.41 -8.79 32.42
N THR A 96 -27.14 -8.46 31.15
CA THR A 96 -26.31 -9.29 30.26
C THR A 96 -24.86 -9.34 30.70
N GLY A 97 -24.32 -8.26 31.29
CA GLY A 97 -22.97 -8.23 31.87
C GLY A 97 -22.77 -9.14 33.10
N HIS A 98 -23.86 -9.71 33.64
CA HIS A 98 -23.80 -10.75 34.67
C HIS A 98 -24.03 -12.17 34.14
N LEU A 99 -24.31 -12.33 32.84
CA LEU A 99 -24.35 -13.63 32.17
C LEU A 99 -22.94 -14.09 31.84
N THR A 100 -22.80 -15.33 31.34
CA THR A 100 -21.58 -15.75 30.67
C THR A 100 -21.51 -15.12 29.28
N GLU A 101 -20.31 -15.04 28.73
CA GLU A 101 -20.05 -14.55 27.37
C GLU A 101 -20.79 -15.43 26.34
N GLU A 102 -20.83 -16.75 26.56
CA GLU A 102 -21.55 -17.72 25.73
C GLU A 102 -23.07 -17.45 25.72
N CYS A 103 -23.70 -17.29 26.88
CA CYS A 103 -25.12 -16.97 26.95
C CYS A 103 -25.42 -15.58 26.36
N THR A 104 -24.52 -14.62 26.55
CA THR A 104 -24.67 -13.28 25.98
C THR A 104 -24.62 -13.33 24.46
N ALA A 105 -23.65 -14.05 23.90
CA ALA A 105 -23.51 -14.26 22.47
C ALA A 105 -24.78 -14.88 21.85
N GLU A 106 -25.32 -15.94 22.48
CA GLU A 106 -26.56 -16.57 22.04
C GLU A 106 -27.75 -15.61 22.05
N ILE A 107 -27.88 -14.78 23.09
CA ILE A 107 -28.98 -13.81 23.20
C ILE A 107 -28.82 -12.67 22.18
N LEU A 108 -27.62 -12.10 22.05
CA LEU A 108 -27.35 -11.00 21.11
C LEU A 108 -27.55 -11.44 19.66
N ALA A 109 -27.23 -12.69 19.31
CA ALA A 109 -27.46 -13.25 17.98
C ALA A 109 -28.94 -13.28 17.57
N GLU A 110 -29.86 -13.39 18.54
CA GLU A 110 -31.31 -13.41 18.30
C GLU A 110 -31.93 -11.99 18.30
N MET A 111 -31.14 -10.95 18.53
CA MET A 111 -31.59 -9.56 18.51
C MET A 111 -31.41 -8.91 17.12
N GLU A 112 -32.22 -7.88 16.84
CA GLU A 112 -31.89 -6.98 15.73
C GLU A 112 -30.59 -6.22 16.05
N ALA A 113 -29.73 -6.05 15.03
CA ALA A 113 -28.38 -5.51 15.19
C ALA A 113 -28.35 -4.15 15.92
N GLU A 114 -29.29 -3.24 15.63
CA GLU A 114 -29.40 -1.93 16.28
C GLU A 114 -29.65 -2.04 17.80
N VAL A 115 -30.42 -3.05 18.23
CA VAL A 115 -30.71 -3.28 19.64
C VAL A 115 -29.53 -3.93 20.34
N ALA A 116 -28.92 -4.94 19.72
CA ALA A 116 -27.73 -5.59 20.24
C ALA A 116 -26.56 -4.59 20.37
N ALA A 117 -26.35 -3.73 19.38
CA ALA A 117 -25.34 -2.67 19.40
C ALA A 117 -25.56 -1.72 20.58
N GLY A 118 -26.80 -1.28 20.82
CA GLY A 118 -27.13 -0.44 21.97
C GLY A 118 -26.87 -1.09 23.33
N ILE A 119 -26.98 -2.42 23.43
CA ILE A 119 -26.63 -3.16 24.66
C ILE A 119 -25.11 -3.31 24.78
N VAL A 120 -24.44 -3.68 23.69
CA VAL A 120 -22.99 -3.88 23.63
C VAL A 120 -22.22 -2.59 23.95
N ALA A 121 -22.73 -1.42 23.55
CA ALA A 121 -22.17 -0.11 23.88
C ALA A 121 -22.20 0.21 25.38
N ASP A 122 -23.16 -0.36 26.12
CA ASP A 122 -23.28 -0.17 27.57
C ASP A 122 -22.57 -1.29 28.38
N LEU A 123 -21.96 -2.28 27.72
CA LEU A 123 -21.16 -3.35 28.33
C LEU A 123 -19.67 -2.98 28.39
N ASP A 124 -18.92 -3.63 29.29
CA ASP A 124 -17.46 -3.52 29.30
C ASP A 124 -16.88 -4.10 28.00
N TYR A 125 -15.90 -3.42 27.39
CA TYR A 125 -15.37 -3.79 26.08
C TYR A 125 -14.72 -5.17 26.04
N ASP A 126 -14.06 -5.60 27.12
CA ASP A 126 -13.46 -6.94 27.22
C ASP A 126 -14.54 -8.05 27.19
N PHE A 127 -15.65 -7.82 27.89
CA PHE A 127 -16.79 -8.72 27.89
C PHE A 127 -17.51 -8.73 26.54
N SER A 128 -17.74 -7.55 25.94
CA SER A 128 -18.30 -7.41 24.60
C SER A 128 -17.44 -8.09 23.54
N ALA A 129 -16.13 -7.92 23.60
CA ALA A 129 -15.17 -8.58 22.71
C ALA A 129 -15.26 -10.09 22.80
N ALA A 130 -15.28 -10.63 24.02
CA ALA A 130 -15.39 -12.06 24.25
C ALA A 130 -16.75 -12.63 23.80
N ALA A 131 -17.85 -11.93 24.02
CA ALA A 131 -19.17 -12.35 23.56
C ALA A 131 -19.28 -12.33 22.03
N LEU A 132 -18.89 -11.24 21.38
CA LEU A 132 -18.93 -11.13 19.91
C LEU A 132 -17.98 -12.13 19.22
N ALA A 133 -16.84 -12.46 19.82
CA ALA A 133 -15.92 -13.48 19.30
C ALA A 133 -16.50 -14.91 19.33
N LEU A 134 -17.51 -15.17 20.15
CA LEU A 134 -18.22 -16.46 20.19
C LEU A 134 -19.36 -16.56 19.16
N MET A 135 -19.72 -15.44 18.51
CA MET A 135 -20.78 -15.38 17.51
C MET A 135 -20.25 -15.75 16.12
N GLU A 136 -21.16 -16.06 15.20
CA GLU A 136 -20.81 -16.08 13.78
C GLU A 136 -20.40 -14.67 13.34
N ALA A 137 -19.28 -14.57 12.63
CA ALA A 137 -18.67 -13.28 12.27
C ALA A 137 -19.62 -12.33 11.52
N GLU A 138 -20.52 -12.86 10.68
CA GLU A 138 -21.55 -12.08 9.98
C GLU A 138 -22.51 -11.37 10.97
N HIS A 139 -22.93 -12.06 12.04
CA HIS A 139 -23.82 -11.47 13.04
C HIS A 139 -23.09 -10.44 13.89
N ALA A 140 -21.86 -10.75 14.33
CA ALA A 140 -21.03 -9.80 15.07
C ALA A 140 -20.70 -8.55 14.24
N GLY A 141 -20.40 -8.72 12.94
CA GLY A 141 -20.14 -7.64 12.00
C GLY A 141 -21.36 -6.74 11.82
N GLY A 142 -22.56 -7.33 11.70
CA GLY A 142 -23.81 -6.57 11.65
C GLY A 142 -24.07 -5.75 12.92
N ILE A 143 -23.74 -6.28 14.10
CA ILE A 143 -23.81 -5.53 15.37
C ILE A 143 -22.82 -4.37 15.36
N MET A 144 -21.56 -4.62 14.96
CA MET A 144 -20.54 -3.58 14.87
C MET A 144 -20.92 -2.47 13.87
N GLU A 145 -21.53 -2.81 12.74
CA GLU A 145 -21.99 -1.83 11.76
C GLU A 145 -23.09 -0.90 12.30
N ALA A 146 -23.90 -1.41 13.24
CA ALA A 146 -24.95 -0.62 13.90
C ALA A 146 -24.46 0.16 15.14
N ALA A 147 -23.24 -0.10 15.62
CA ALA A 147 -22.66 0.54 16.81
C ALA A 147 -21.92 1.85 16.48
N GLU A 148 -21.64 2.66 17.51
CA GLU A 148 -20.81 3.86 17.33
C GLU A 148 -19.34 3.47 17.14
N VAL A 149 -18.62 4.21 16.29
CA VAL A 149 -17.23 3.90 15.92
C VAL A 149 -16.31 3.78 17.15
N ASP A 150 -16.49 4.64 18.15
CA ASP A 150 -15.69 4.63 19.38
C ASP A 150 -15.91 3.34 20.21
N ASP A 151 -17.14 2.82 20.23
CA ASP A 151 -17.46 1.57 20.93
C ASP A 151 -16.87 0.38 20.17
N VAL A 152 -17.02 0.36 18.84
CA VAL A 152 -16.44 -0.69 17.99
C VAL A 152 -14.92 -0.73 18.13
N ALA A 153 -14.25 0.42 18.07
CA ALA A 153 -12.80 0.49 18.25
C ALA A 153 -12.38 -0.03 19.64
N GLY A 154 -13.09 0.35 20.69
CA GLY A 154 -12.85 -0.15 22.04
C GLY A 154 -12.98 -1.66 22.15
N ILE A 155 -14.03 -2.23 21.54
CA ILE A 155 -14.28 -3.68 21.53
C ILE A 155 -13.24 -4.43 20.70
N VAL A 156 -12.95 -3.95 19.50
CA VAL A 156 -11.97 -4.56 18.59
C VAL A 156 -10.56 -4.56 19.22
N GLY A 157 -10.21 -3.50 19.95
CA GLY A 157 -8.93 -3.42 20.67
C GLY A 157 -8.77 -4.47 21.78
N GLU A 158 -9.87 -4.99 22.34
CA GLU A 158 -9.85 -6.04 23.35
C GLU A 158 -9.98 -7.46 22.76
N MET A 159 -10.26 -7.60 21.45
CA MET A 159 -10.36 -8.89 20.77
C MET A 159 -8.97 -9.47 20.44
N GLU A 160 -8.88 -10.81 20.40
CA GLU A 160 -7.75 -11.47 19.74
C GLU A 160 -7.76 -11.16 18.23
N TYR A 161 -6.59 -10.91 17.64
CA TYR A 161 -6.47 -10.39 16.27
C TYR A 161 -7.18 -11.24 15.21
N GLU A 162 -7.15 -12.58 15.30
CA GLU A 162 -7.86 -13.48 14.38
C GLU A 162 -9.39 -13.28 14.44
N ASN A 163 -9.94 -13.10 15.65
CA ASN A 163 -11.37 -12.86 15.83
C ASN A 163 -11.74 -11.44 15.35
N ALA A 164 -10.93 -10.43 15.69
CA ALA A 164 -11.11 -9.07 15.21
C ALA A 164 -11.11 -9.03 13.67
N ALA A 165 -10.14 -9.67 13.02
CA ALA A 165 -10.04 -9.74 11.57
C ALA A 165 -11.26 -10.42 10.94
N SER A 166 -11.69 -11.55 11.51
CA SER A 166 -12.87 -12.28 11.05
C SER A 166 -14.14 -11.43 11.13
N VAL A 167 -14.37 -10.74 12.24
CA VAL A 167 -15.55 -9.87 12.43
C VAL A 167 -15.49 -8.62 11.56
N ILE A 168 -14.35 -7.91 11.55
CA ILE A 168 -14.15 -6.70 10.74
C ILE A 168 -14.30 -6.98 9.24
N SER A 169 -13.93 -8.18 8.77
CA SER A 169 -14.17 -8.58 7.37
C SER A 169 -15.65 -8.66 6.98
N HIS A 170 -16.56 -8.64 7.96
CA HIS A 170 -18.01 -8.60 7.75
C HIS A 170 -18.62 -7.23 8.08
N VAL A 171 -17.80 -6.23 8.41
CA VAL A 171 -18.20 -4.82 8.52
C VAL A 171 -17.96 -4.15 7.17
N ASP A 172 -18.82 -3.22 6.76
CA ASP A 172 -18.59 -2.42 5.55
C ASP A 172 -17.20 -1.76 5.59
N SER A 173 -16.47 -1.82 4.46
CA SER A 173 -15.08 -1.40 4.40
C SER A 173 -14.90 0.07 4.77
N SER A 174 -15.88 0.92 4.45
CA SER A 174 -15.84 2.33 4.82
C SER A 174 -16.01 2.56 6.32
N THR A 175 -16.81 1.72 7.00
CA THR A 175 -16.93 1.75 8.45
C THR A 175 -15.66 1.22 9.10
N ALA A 176 -15.13 0.09 8.65
CA ALA A 176 -13.87 -0.47 9.14
C ALA A 176 -12.69 0.50 8.97
N ALA A 177 -12.66 1.23 7.85
CA ALA A 177 -11.67 2.27 7.56
C ALA A 177 -11.74 3.47 8.54
N THR A 178 -12.85 3.66 9.25
CA THR A 178 -12.97 4.67 10.32
C THR A 178 -12.66 4.12 11.71
N VAL A 179 -12.83 2.80 11.91
CA VAL A 179 -12.60 2.11 13.19
C VAL A 179 -11.13 1.81 13.40
N LEU A 180 -10.48 1.15 12.43
CA LEU A 180 -9.09 0.68 12.59
C LEU A 180 -8.09 1.81 12.89
N PRO A 181 -8.21 3.03 12.32
CA PRO A 181 -7.33 4.15 12.68
C PRO A 181 -7.47 4.64 14.13
N GLN A 182 -8.54 4.29 14.85
CA GLN A 182 -8.70 4.64 16.26
C GLN A 182 -7.86 3.74 17.19
N LEU A 183 -7.35 2.62 16.67
CA LEU A 183 -6.43 1.72 17.38
C LEU A 183 -4.98 2.22 17.26
N GLU A 184 -4.08 1.66 18.06
CA GLU A 184 -2.65 1.83 17.79
C GLU A 184 -2.31 1.16 16.44
N HIS A 185 -1.46 1.79 15.62
CA HIS A 185 -1.12 1.28 14.29
C HIS A 185 -0.56 -0.15 14.34
N GLU A 186 0.21 -0.51 15.38
CA GLU A 186 0.74 -1.86 15.58
C GLU A 186 -0.32 -2.91 15.97
N GLU A 187 -1.51 -2.50 16.42
CA GLU A 187 -2.63 -3.40 16.68
C GLU A 187 -3.47 -3.55 15.42
N ALA A 188 -3.82 -2.43 14.78
CA ALA A 188 -4.51 -2.43 13.50
C ALA A 188 -3.74 -3.22 12.43
N SER A 189 -2.40 -3.10 12.38
CA SER A 189 -1.57 -3.82 11.41
C SER A 189 -1.67 -5.33 11.55
N LYS A 190 -1.77 -5.84 12.77
CA LYS A 190 -1.93 -7.28 13.03
C LYS A 190 -3.34 -7.75 12.70
N ILE A 191 -4.36 -6.93 12.94
CA ILE A 191 -5.73 -7.26 12.54
C ILE A 191 -5.79 -7.36 11.01
N ILE A 192 -5.28 -6.35 10.30
CA ILE A 192 -5.26 -6.34 8.83
C ILE A 192 -4.45 -7.51 8.27
N ALA A 193 -3.32 -7.87 8.89
CA ALA A 193 -2.50 -9.01 8.45
C ALA A 193 -3.21 -10.38 8.60
N GLU A 194 -4.18 -10.51 9.51
CA GLU A 194 -4.97 -11.73 9.70
C GLU A 194 -6.25 -11.75 8.83
N MET A 195 -6.59 -10.64 8.17
CA MET A 195 -7.73 -10.58 7.25
C MET A 195 -7.44 -11.29 5.92
N ASP A 196 -8.51 -11.67 5.22
CA ASP A 196 -8.38 -12.04 3.80
C ASP A 196 -7.88 -10.83 3.00
N ALA A 197 -6.97 -11.07 2.05
CA ALA A 197 -6.27 -10.00 1.33
C ALA A 197 -7.24 -9.07 0.56
N ASP A 198 -8.34 -9.60 0.01
CA ASP A 198 -9.34 -8.78 -0.70
C ASP A 198 -10.06 -7.83 0.27
N ALA A 199 -10.43 -8.35 1.46
CA ALA A 199 -11.09 -7.55 2.49
C ALA A 199 -10.15 -6.51 3.10
N ALA A 200 -8.90 -6.91 3.38
CA ALA A 200 -7.86 -6.00 3.85
C ALA A 200 -7.62 -4.86 2.86
N ALA A 201 -7.48 -5.17 1.57
CA ALA A 201 -7.27 -4.16 0.54
C ALA A 201 -8.45 -3.21 0.38
N ALA A 202 -9.68 -3.71 0.49
CA ALA A 202 -10.88 -2.85 0.47
C ALA A 202 -10.88 -1.86 1.64
N VAL A 203 -10.63 -2.33 2.87
CA VAL A 203 -10.56 -1.47 4.06
C VAL A 203 -9.43 -0.46 3.97
N VAL A 204 -8.24 -0.88 3.56
CA VAL A 204 -7.07 0.00 3.42
C VAL A 204 -7.29 1.03 2.31
N SER A 205 -7.96 0.67 1.21
CA SER A 205 -8.27 1.60 0.11
C SER A 205 -9.31 2.66 0.48
N ASP A 206 -10.24 2.34 1.38
CA ASP A 206 -11.25 3.30 1.87
C ASP A 206 -10.72 4.23 2.99
N MET A 207 -9.52 3.95 3.51
CA MET A 207 -8.88 4.70 4.60
C MET A 207 -8.17 5.96 4.10
N GLU A 208 -8.02 6.98 4.95
CA GLU A 208 -7.14 8.11 4.62
C GLU A 208 -5.69 7.64 4.51
N TYR A 209 -4.97 8.09 3.47
CA TYR A 209 -3.62 7.62 3.18
C TYR A 209 -2.66 7.70 4.37
N THR A 210 -2.77 8.74 5.19
CA THR A 210 -1.92 8.91 6.38
C THR A 210 -2.10 7.80 7.40
N ASP A 211 -3.33 7.33 7.59
CA ASP A 211 -3.64 6.27 8.55
C ASP A 211 -3.24 4.91 7.97
N SER A 212 -3.58 4.66 6.70
CA SER A 212 -3.19 3.41 6.03
C SER A 212 -1.68 3.27 5.90
N ALA A 213 -0.96 4.35 5.60
CA ALA A 213 0.50 4.34 5.55
C ALA A 213 1.10 4.07 6.93
N GLY A 214 0.55 4.68 7.99
CA GLY A 214 0.95 4.41 9.37
C GLY A 214 0.79 2.94 9.75
N ILE A 215 -0.33 2.32 9.37
CA ILE A 215 -0.61 0.91 9.64
C ILE A 215 0.30 -0.01 8.81
N ILE A 216 0.45 0.26 7.50
CA ILE A 216 1.29 -0.52 6.58
C ILE A 216 2.76 -0.48 7.01
N SER A 217 3.26 0.66 7.49
CA SER A 217 4.62 0.78 8.06
C SER A 217 4.84 -0.07 9.33
N CYS A 218 3.77 -0.53 9.98
CA CYS A 218 3.84 -1.44 11.13
C CYS A 218 3.67 -2.92 10.73
N MET A 219 3.42 -3.23 9.45
CA MET A 219 3.33 -4.59 8.92
C MET A 219 4.71 -5.12 8.51
N ASP A 220 4.88 -6.43 8.48
CA ASP A 220 5.99 -7.01 7.74
C ASP A 220 5.76 -6.88 6.22
N ALA A 221 6.85 -6.91 5.44
CA ALA A 221 6.80 -6.65 4.01
C ALA A 221 5.94 -7.67 3.22
N GLU A 222 5.92 -8.93 3.64
CA GLU A 222 5.14 -9.99 2.97
C GLU A 222 3.64 -9.73 3.17
N SER A 223 3.22 -9.48 4.41
CA SER A 223 1.82 -9.15 4.72
C SER A 223 1.37 -7.85 4.04
N ALA A 224 2.21 -6.81 4.06
CA ALA A 224 1.91 -5.56 3.37
C ALA A 224 1.78 -5.75 1.86
N ALA A 225 2.67 -6.53 1.24
CA ALA A 225 2.59 -6.84 -0.19
C ALA A 225 1.33 -7.61 -0.55
N GLN A 226 0.87 -8.54 0.30
CA GLN A 226 -0.40 -9.25 0.07
C GLN A 226 -1.58 -8.28 -0.02
N VAL A 227 -1.67 -7.30 0.89
CA VAL A 227 -2.72 -6.27 0.85
C VAL A 227 -2.56 -5.38 -0.39
N VAL A 228 -1.36 -4.85 -0.62
CA VAL A 228 -1.06 -3.94 -1.73
C VAL A 228 -1.34 -4.60 -3.10
N SER A 229 -1.06 -5.89 -3.26
CA SER A 229 -1.32 -6.64 -4.50
C SER A 229 -2.80 -6.77 -4.87
N GLN A 230 -3.72 -6.64 -3.90
CA GLN A 230 -5.17 -6.69 -4.17
C GLN A 230 -5.78 -5.29 -4.39
N MET A 231 -4.99 -4.22 -4.24
CA MET A 231 -5.44 -2.85 -4.49
C MET A 231 -5.36 -2.48 -5.97
N ASP A 232 -6.21 -1.55 -6.41
CA ASP A 232 -6.00 -0.88 -7.69
C ASP A 232 -4.68 -0.09 -7.67
N TYR A 233 -3.95 -0.06 -8.79
CA TYR A 233 -2.60 0.53 -8.86
C TYR A 233 -2.54 2.01 -8.43
N ASP A 234 -3.57 2.80 -8.73
CA ASP A 234 -3.65 4.22 -8.30
C ASP A 234 -3.75 4.34 -6.77
N ALA A 235 -4.56 3.48 -6.12
CA ALA A 235 -4.71 3.47 -4.68
C ALA A 235 -3.43 2.96 -3.99
N ALA A 236 -2.82 1.89 -4.51
CA ALA A 236 -1.55 1.38 -4.05
C ALA A 236 -0.41 2.40 -4.22
N ALA A 237 -0.38 3.12 -5.35
CA ALA A 237 0.60 4.17 -5.61
C ALA A 237 0.50 5.29 -4.58
N GLY A 238 -0.71 5.81 -4.34
CA GLY A 238 -0.96 6.82 -3.32
C GLY A 238 -0.57 6.37 -1.91
N LEU A 239 -0.88 5.11 -1.56
CA LEU A 239 -0.50 4.51 -0.27
C LEU A 239 1.03 4.43 -0.10
N LEU A 240 1.73 3.86 -1.08
CA LEU A 240 3.18 3.68 -1.02
C LEU A 240 3.94 5.01 -1.14
N ALA A 241 3.35 6.04 -1.75
CA ALA A 241 3.90 7.38 -1.79
C ALA A 241 3.80 8.10 -0.44
N GLU A 242 2.70 7.89 0.31
CA GLU A 242 2.53 8.44 1.66
C GLU A 242 3.36 7.68 2.71
N ALA A 243 3.54 6.37 2.53
CA ALA A 243 4.43 5.56 3.35
C ALA A 243 5.90 6.00 3.19
N ASP A 244 6.73 5.74 4.21
CA ASP A 244 8.14 6.08 4.10
C ASP A 244 8.81 5.26 2.99
N ALA A 245 9.70 5.91 2.24
CA ALA A 245 10.35 5.29 1.07
C ALA A 245 11.07 3.97 1.41
N GLY A 246 11.54 3.79 2.64
CA GLY A 246 12.18 2.55 3.09
C GLY A 246 11.20 1.40 3.26
N THR A 247 10.03 1.66 3.83
CA THR A 247 8.92 0.71 3.91
C THR A 247 8.45 0.32 2.52
N SER A 248 8.14 1.30 1.65
CA SER A 248 7.67 1.03 0.29
C SER A 248 8.70 0.25 -0.52
N ALA A 249 9.98 0.60 -0.40
CA ALA A 249 11.09 -0.15 -1.00
C ALA A 249 11.20 -1.59 -0.49
N GLY A 250 10.84 -1.84 0.77
CA GLY A 250 10.79 -3.18 1.35
C GLY A 250 9.61 -4.02 0.85
N ILE A 251 8.51 -3.38 0.44
CA ILE A 251 7.29 -4.05 -0.08
C ILE A 251 7.46 -4.44 -1.55
N LEU A 252 8.05 -3.58 -2.38
CA LEU A 252 8.24 -3.81 -3.82
C LEU A 252 8.82 -5.19 -4.20
N PRO A 253 9.87 -5.73 -3.54
CA PRO A 253 10.41 -7.05 -3.88
C PRO A 253 9.50 -8.23 -3.54
N GLU A 254 8.52 -8.05 -2.67
CA GLU A 254 7.55 -9.09 -2.28
C GLU A 254 6.32 -9.11 -3.20
N LEU A 255 6.12 -8.06 -3.99
CA LEU A 255 5.10 -8.00 -5.04
C LEU A 255 5.59 -8.78 -6.28
N ASP A 256 4.64 -9.33 -7.04
CA ASP A 256 4.93 -9.81 -8.37
C ASP A 256 5.22 -8.66 -9.33
N MET A 257 6.11 -8.94 -10.28
CA MET A 257 6.71 -7.93 -11.17
C MET A 257 5.67 -7.04 -11.89
N GLY A 258 4.52 -7.61 -12.26
CA GLY A 258 3.45 -6.87 -12.92
C GLY A 258 2.86 -5.79 -12.02
N ASP A 259 2.61 -6.12 -10.76
CA ASP A 259 2.03 -5.22 -9.78
C ASP A 259 3.05 -4.16 -9.33
N ALA A 260 4.29 -4.56 -9.04
CA ALA A 260 5.36 -3.61 -8.70
C ALA A 260 5.56 -2.56 -9.81
N THR A 261 5.65 -2.99 -11.08
CA THR A 261 5.76 -2.07 -12.21
C THR A 261 4.50 -1.23 -12.42
N GLY A 262 3.31 -1.84 -12.30
CA GLY A 262 2.03 -1.14 -12.43
C GLY A 262 1.90 0.00 -11.42
N ILE A 263 2.13 -0.30 -10.15
CA ILE A 263 2.05 0.65 -9.04
C ILE A 263 3.07 1.78 -9.21
N VAL A 264 4.35 1.45 -9.46
CA VAL A 264 5.40 2.46 -9.64
C VAL A 264 5.13 3.37 -10.86
N SER A 265 4.43 2.87 -11.88
CA SER A 265 4.08 3.66 -13.07
C SER A 265 2.91 4.63 -12.83
N GLU A 266 2.06 4.40 -11.83
CA GLU A 266 0.97 5.32 -11.45
C GLU A 266 1.43 6.41 -10.47
N MET A 267 2.64 6.28 -9.88
CA MET A 267 3.21 7.27 -8.97
C MET A 267 3.67 8.56 -9.66
N GLU A 268 3.73 9.66 -8.91
CA GLU A 268 4.48 10.83 -9.38
C GLU A 268 5.97 10.49 -9.47
N ALA A 269 6.66 11.00 -10.50
CA ALA A 269 8.05 10.62 -10.80
C ALA A 269 9.02 10.86 -9.63
N GLN A 270 8.76 11.87 -8.80
CA GLN A 270 9.56 12.19 -7.62
C GLN A 270 9.40 11.16 -6.50
N GLU A 271 8.19 10.65 -6.31
CA GLU A 271 7.88 9.63 -5.30
C GLU A 271 8.43 8.28 -5.74
N ALA A 272 8.20 7.90 -7.00
CA ALA A 272 8.79 6.71 -7.62
C ALA A 272 10.32 6.73 -7.48
N ALA A 273 10.98 7.83 -7.83
CA ALA A 273 12.43 7.97 -7.72
C ALA A 273 12.93 7.84 -6.27
N ALA A 274 12.19 8.39 -5.29
CA ALA A 274 12.55 8.29 -3.88
C ALA A 274 12.49 6.84 -3.37
N ILE A 275 11.43 6.11 -3.74
CA ILE A 275 11.25 4.70 -3.37
C ILE A 275 12.29 3.83 -4.07
N LEU A 276 12.48 4.00 -5.38
CA LEU A 276 13.49 3.25 -6.14
C LEU A 276 14.92 3.53 -5.63
N ALA A 277 15.21 4.75 -5.17
CA ALA A 277 16.51 5.06 -4.55
C ALA A 277 16.73 4.38 -3.18
N ALA A 278 15.66 4.00 -2.50
CA ALA A 278 15.71 3.27 -1.23
C ALA A 278 15.70 1.74 -1.39
N ALA A 279 15.22 1.24 -2.54
CA ALA A 279 15.17 -0.17 -2.87
C ALA A 279 16.54 -0.75 -3.27
N ASP A 280 16.62 -2.09 -3.28
CA ASP A 280 17.81 -2.78 -3.74
C ASP A 280 17.96 -2.68 -5.27
N GLU A 281 19.22 -2.68 -5.70
CA GLU A 281 19.59 -2.40 -7.09
C GLU A 281 19.03 -3.43 -8.09
N ASP A 282 18.89 -4.70 -7.67
CA ASP A 282 18.37 -5.78 -8.51
C ASP A 282 16.87 -5.59 -8.75
N THR A 283 16.08 -5.33 -7.69
CA THR A 283 14.65 -5.03 -7.80
C THR A 283 14.40 -3.79 -8.63
N VAL A 284 15.17 -2.72 -8.43
CA VAL A 284 15.03 -1.49 -9.23
C VAL A 284 15.32 -1.75 -10.69
N LEU A 285 16.37 -2.52 -11.01
CA LEU A 285 16.71 -2.88 -12.38
C LEU A 285 15.57 -3.65 -13.06
N GLU A 286 14.98 -4.62 -12.37
CA GLU A 286 13.85 -5.41 -12.88
C GLU A 286 12.61 -4.54 -13.10
N ILE A 287 12.26 -3.66 -12.15
CA ILE A 287 11.14 -2.71 -12.26
C ILE A 287 11.35 -1.77 -13.44
N VAL A 288 12.47 -1.05 -13.48
CA VAL A 288 12.75 -0.04 -14.52
C VAL A 288 12.83 -0.68 -15.91
N ALA A 289 13.35 -1.91 -16.03
CA ALA A 289 13.37 -2.63 -17.29
C ALA A 289 11.99 -3.07 -17.78
N ALA A 290 11.05 -3.32 -16.87
CA ALA A 290 9.68 -3.73 -17.21
C ALA A 290 8.72 -2.54 -17.45
N MET A 291 9.06 -1.34 -16.97
CA MET A 291 8.28 -0.11 -17.16
C MET A 291 8.23 0.34 -18.63
N GLU A 292 7.18 1.08 -19.01
CA GLU A 292 7.23 1.80 -20.28
C GLU A 292 8.30 2.90 -20.23
N TYR A 293 9.00 3.10 -21.35
CA TYR A 293 10.19 3.94 -21.41
C TYR A 293 9.98 5.39 -20.97
N ASP A 294 8.79 5.96 -21.20
CA ASP A 294 8.49 7.33 -20.80
C ASP A 294 8.36 7.47 -19.27
N TYR A 295 7.77 6.49 -18.59
CA TYR A 295 7.68 6.46 -17.13
C TYR A 295 9.03 6.16 -16.49
N ALA A 296 9.78 5.20 -17.03
CA ALA A 296 11.15 4.92 -16.61
C ALA A 296 12.03 6.17 -16.73
N ALA A 297 11.95 6.88 -17.87
CA ALA A 297 12.68 8.13 -18.07
C ALA A 297 12.29 9.20 -17.05
N ALA A 298 10.99 9.37 -16.77
CA ALA A 298 10.53 10.34 -15.78
C ALA A 298 11.09 10.03 -14.38
N ALA A 299 11.02 8.78 -13.93
CA ALA A 299 11.58 8.37 -12.64
C ALA A 299 13.12 8.57 -12.59
N LEU A 300 13.85 8.12 -13.62
CA LEU A 300 15.30 8.28 -13.68
C LEU A 300 15.75 9.75 -13.73
N ALA A 301 14.92 10.65 -14.27
CA ALA A 301 15.21 12.08 -14.30
C ALA A 301 15.21 12.73 -12.91
N GLU A 302 14.43 12.19 -11.97
CA GLU A 302 14.33 12.66 -10.59
C GLU A 302 15.34 11.98 -9.65
N MET A 303 15.96 10.88 -10.09
CA MET A 303 17.04 10.20 -9.34
C MET A 303 18.37 10.97 -9.40
N GLU A 304 19.26 10.68 -8.45
CA GLU A 304 20.65 11.12 -8.57
C GLU A 304 21.31 10.50 -9.80
N PHE A 305 22.02 11.32 -10.59
CA PHE A 305 22.58 10.91 -11.89
C PHE A 305 23.51 9.68 -11.80
N ASP A 306 24.27 9.54 -10.72
CA ASP A 306 25.13 8.37 -10.51
C ASP A 306 24.30 7.09 -10.37
N GLY A 307 23.17 7.14 -9.65
CA GLY A 307 22.25 6.03 -9.48
C GLY A 307 21.56 5.65 -10.79
N ALA A 308 20.96 6.63 -11.47
CA ALA A 308 20.33 6.42 -12.77
C ALA A 308 21.32 5.86 -13.81
N SER A 309 22.57 6.35 -13.80
CA SER A 309 23.60 5.86 -14.71
C SER A 309 24.02 4.42 -14.40
N ASN A 310 24.11 4.04 -13.12
CA ASN A 310 24.45 2.66 -12.76
C ASN A 310 23.38 1.69 -13.23
N LEU A 311 22.10 2.06 -13.12
CA LEU A 311 20.97 1.27 -13.63
C LEU A 311 21.03 1.12 -15.16
N LEU A 312 21.06 2.23 -15.90
CA LEU A 312 21.09 2.20 -17.38
C LEU A 312 22.26 1.40 -17.94
N THR A 313 23.41 1.44 -17.27
CA THR A 313 24.62 0.72 -17.72
C THR A 313 24.63 -0.77 -17.35
N GLN A 314 23.63 -1.24 -16.60
CA GLN A 314 23.40 -2.66 -16.31
C GLN A 314 22.30 -3.28 -17.19
N MET A 315 21.41 -2.46 -17.73
CA MET A 315 20.39 -2.86 -18.70
C MET A 315 21.00 -3.27 -20.05
N GLU A 316 20.19 -3.94 -20.89
CA GLU A 316 20.56 -4.12 -22.29
C GLU A 316 20.65 -2.76 -22.99
N ALA A 317 21.74 -2.54 -23.74
CA ALA A 317 22.06 -1.22 -24.31
C ALA A 317 20.93 -0.64 -25.18
N GLY A 318 20.19 -1.49 -25.88
CA GLY A 318 19.05 -1.07 -26.70
C GLY A 318 17.86 -0.57 -25.86
N GLU A 319 17.54 -1.24 -24.75
CA GLU A 319 16.47 -0.82 -23.84
C GLU A 319 16.83 0.49 -23.14
N ALA A 320 18.06 0.59 -22.63
CA ALA A 320 18.59 1.82 -22.07
C ALA A 320 18.57 2.97 -23.09
N ALA A 321 18.87 2.71 -24.37
CA ALA A 321 18.83 3.72 -25.42
C ALA A 321 17.42 4.29 -25.65
N TYR A 322 16.37 3.46 -25.54
CA TYR A 322 15.00 3.96 -25.63
C TYR A 322 14.63 4.85 -24.44
N ILE A 323 14.99 4.46 -23.22
CA ILE A 323 14.76 5.28 -22.02
C ILE A 323 15.51 6.62 -22.15
N VAL A 324 16.78 6.58 -22.54
CA VAL A 324 17.62 7.78 -22.75
C VAL A 324 17.07 8.68 -23.85
N ALA A 325 16.43 8.11 -24.88
CA ALA A 325 15.79 8.90 -25.94
C ALA A 325 14.51 9.61 -25.48
N SER A 326 13.81 9.08 -24.47
CA SER A 326 12.63 9.69 -23.84
C SER A 326 12.99 10.78 -22.83
N LEU A 327 14.21 10.77 -22.27
CA LEU A 327 14.73 11.84 -21.42
C LEU A 327 14.94 13.15 -22.20
N ASP A 328 14.87 14.28 -21.50
CA ASP A 328 15.42 15.51 -22.04
C ASP A 328 16.94 15.39 -22.23
N HIS A 329 17.47 16.05 -23.26
CA HIS A 329 18.85 15.83 -23.68
C HIS A 329 19.89 16.30 -22.65
N GLU A 330 19.54 17.23 -21.75
CA GLU A 330 20.45 17.71 -20.70
C GLU A 330 20.54 16.68 -19.57
N THR A 331 19.41 16.17 -19.10
CA THR A 331 19.34 15.08 -18.12
C THR A 331 20.01 13.82 -18.63
N ALA A 332 19.71 13.39 -19.86
CA ALA A 332 20.36 12.26 -20.51
C ALA A 332 21.89 12.44 -20.56
N ALA A 333 22.38 13.64 -20.88
CA ALA A 333 23.81 13.92 -20.93
C ALA A 333 24.46 13.86 -19.55
N ASN A 334 23.81 14.40 -18.52
CA ASN A 334 24.30 14.36 -17.16
C ASN A 334 24.37 12.91 -16.64
N ILE A 335 23.34 12.11 -16.87
CA ILE A 335 23.31 10.69 -16.49
C ILE A 335 24.43 9.92 -17.20
N LEU A 336 24.54 10.02 -18.53
CA LEU A 336 25.58 9.30 -19.27
C LEU A 336 27.01 9.78 -18.93
N THR A 337 27.17 11.04 -18.54
CA THR A 337 28.47 11.59 -18.07
C THR A 337 28.85 11.05 -16.69
N ALA A 338 27.86 10.75 -15.83
CA ALA A 338 28.07 10.12 -14.53
C ALA A 338 28.49 8.64 -14.63
N ALA A 339 28.39 8.03 -15.82
CA ALA A 339 28.74 6.63 -16.02
C ALA A 339 30.20 6.33 -15.64
N GLN A 340 30.37 5.37 -14.74
CA GLN A 340 31.71 4.89 -14.33
C GLN A 340 32.46 4.18 -15.48
N SER A 341 31.74 3.78 -16.54
CA SER A 341 32.29 3.12 -17.72
C SER A 341 31.85 3.82 -19.00
N HIS A 342 32.77 4.57 -19.62
CA HIS A 342 32.52 5.20 -20.92
C HIS A 342 32.16 4.17 -22.01
N SER A 343 32.70 2.94 -21.94
CA SER A 343 32.38 1.87 -22.89
C SER A 343 30.91 1.44 -22.81
N LYS A 344 30.34 1.36 -21.60
CA LYS A 344 28.91 1.05 -21.43
C LYS A 344 28.02 2.22 -21.87
N ALA A 345 28.39 3.46 -21.53
CA ALA A 345 27.68 4.65 -22.02
C ALA A 345 27.74 4.75 -23.55
N ALA A 346 28.89 4.42 -24.15
CA ALA A 346 29.06 4.36 -25.60
C ALA A 346 28.18 3.28 -26.24
N ALA A 347 28.04 2.11 -25.61
CA ALA A 347 27.11 1.09 -26.10
C ALA A 347 25.67 1.60 -26.17
N ILE A 348 25.20 2.34 -25.15
CA ILE A 348 23.88 2.98 -25.15
C ILE A 348 23.78 4.00 -26.31
N ILE A 349 24.74 4.92 -26.41
CA ILE A 349 24.79 5.93 -27.49
C ILE A 349 24.80 5.27 -28.89
N SER A 350 25.43 4.10 -29.04
CA SER A 350 25.53 3.39 -30.32
C SER A 350 24.20 2.83 -30.82
N GLU A 351 23.28 2.51 -29.91
CA GLU A 351 21.94 1.99 -30.22
C GLU A 351 20.90 3.12 -30.43
N MET A 352 21.22 4.35 -30.03
CA MET A 352 20.35 5.51 -30.22
C MET A 352 20.28 5.97 -31.70
N GLU A 353 19.19 6.66 -32.06
CA GLU A 353 19.18 7.40 -33.32
C GLU A 353 20.28 8.48 -33.31
N VAL A 354 21.12 8.52 -34.36
CA VAL A 354 22.22 9.48 -34.51
C VAL A 354 21.80 10.93 -34.25
N SER A 355 20.55 11.30 -34.57
CA SER A 355 20.02 12.63 -34.27
C SER A 355 19.96 12.92 -32.77
N ASP A 356 19.46 11.99 -31.97
CA ASP A 356 19.28 12.18 -30.53
C ASP A 356 20.60 11.96 -29.78
N ALA A 357 21.40 10.96 -30.18
CA ALA A 357 22.79 10.82 -29.72
C ALA A 357 23.59 12.12 -29.91
N CYS A 358 23.45 12.78 -31.07
CA CYS A 358 24.09 14.06 -31.32
C CYS A 358 23.61 15.16 -30.36
N LYS A 359 22.31 15.25 -30.08
CA LYS A 359 21.78 16.28 -29.16
C LYS A 359 22.26 16.04 -27.74
N VAL A 360 22.29 14.79 -27.28
CA VAL A 360 22.81 14.40 -25.96
C VAL A 360 24.30 14.73 -25.86
N CYS A 361 25.13 14.30 -26.82
CA CYS A 361 26.56 14.64 -26.83
C CYS A 361 26.83 16.15 -26.91
N MET A 362 25.90 16.95 -27.46
CA MET A 362 26.03 18.41 -27.48
C MET A 362 25.76 19.08 -26.12
N GLN A 363 25.06 18.42 -25.21
CA GLN A 363 24.84 18.92 -23.84
C GLN A 363 25.98 18.54 -22.89
N MET A 364 26.79 17.53 -23.25
CA MET A 364 27.96 17.12 -22.48
C MET A 364 29.11 18.14 -22.59
N GLU A 365 29.95 18.21 -21.55
CA GLU A 365 31.24 18.86 -21.67
C GLU A 365 32.13 18.12 -22.69
N ALA A 366 32.89 18.87 -23.49
CA ALA A 366 33.68 18.30 -24.58
C ALA A 366 34.59 17.13 -24.18
N PRO A 367 35.28 17.13 -23.02
CA PRO A 367 36.07 15.97 -22.60
C PRO A 367 35.25 14.72 -22.31
N ALA A 368 34.06 14.86 -21.73
CA ALA A 368 33.16 13.74 -21.44
C ALA A 368 32.60 13.15 -22.74
N ALA A 369 32.11 14.01 -23.64
CA ALA A 369 31.67 13.59 -24.97
C ALA A 369 32.79 12.89 -25.74
N ALA A 370 34.02 13.43 -25.71
CA ALA A 370 35.16 12.82 -26.36
C ALA A 370 35.47 11.43 -25.77
N GLY A 371 35.45 11.30 -24.44
CA GLY A 371 35.68 10.02 -23.76
C GLY A 371 34.68 8.92 -24.18
N ILE A 372 33.40 9.27 -24.34
CA ILE A 372 32.37 8.34 -24.81
C ILE A 372 32.53 8.03 -26.31
N LEU A 373 32.74 9.06 -27.15
CA LEU A 373 32.91 8.86 -28.60
C LEU A 373 34.17 8.07 -28.96
N ALA A 374 35.21 8.09 -28.12
CA ALA A 374 36.43 7.29 -28.31
C ALA A 374 36.16 5.78 -28.24
N GLU A 375 35.14 5.37 -27.48
CA GLU A 375 34.77 3.96 -27.30
C GLU A 375 33.76 3.46 -28.35
N LEU A 376 33.24 4.35 -29.21
CA LEU A 376 32.35 3.99 -30.30
C LEU A 376 33.10 3.45 -31.52
N GLU A 377 32.37 2.73 -32.38
CA GLU A 377 32.84 2.50 -33.74
C GLU A 377 33.01 3.84 -34.49
N TYR A 378 34.10 3.97 -35.25
CA TYR A 378 34.47 5.23 -35.90
C TYR A 378 33.40 5.75 -36.86
N ASP A 379 32.62 4.89 -37.51
CA ASP A 379 31.50 5.28 -38.36
C ASP A 379 30.41 6.00 -37.55
N ALA A 380 29.99 5.43 -36.41
CA ALA A 380 28.98 6.02 -35.54
C ALA A 380 29.46 7.35 -34.93
N ALA A 381 30.70 7.39 -34.42
CA ALA A 381 31.29 8.62 -33.91
C ALA A 381 31.41 9.72 -34.98
N SER A 382 31.74 9.34 -36.22
CA SER A 382 31.83 10.26 -37.35
C SER A 382 30.48 10.83 -37.76
N ASP A 383 29.44 9.99 -37.76
CA ASP A 383 28.08 10.41 -38.06
C ASP A 383 27.53 11.38 -37.01
N ILE A 384 27.81 11.14 -35.72
CA ILE A 384 27.47 12.04 -34.61
C ILE A 384 28.20 13.39 -34.76
N LEU A 385 29.53 13.39 -34.84
CA LEU A 385 30.32 14.63 -35.03
C LEU A 385 29.93 15.37 -36.31
N GLY A 386 29.54 14.64 -37.35
CA GLY A 386 29.12 15.18 -38.63
C GLY A 386 27.78 15.94 -38.57
N LYS A 387 26.95 15.71 -37.55
CA LYS A 387 25.68 16.42 -37.31
C LYS A 387 25.80 17.57 -36.31
N MET A 388 26.83 17.56 -35.46
CA MET A 388 27.11 18.63 -34.50
C MET A 388 27.45 19.97 -35.19
N ARG A 389 27.32 21.08 -34.46
CA ARG A 389 27.81 22.37 -34.96
C ARG A 389 29.34 22.35 -34.97
N MET A 390 29.92 23.04 -35.94
CA MET A 390 31.38 23.03 -36.16
C MET A 390 32.20 23.34 -34.91
N SER A 391 31.77 24.30 -34.08
CA SER A 391 32.48 24.66 -32.85
C SER A 391 32.44 23.57 -31.78
N GLU A 392 31.29 22.91 -31.62
CA GLU A 392 31.08 21.85 -30.63
C GLU A 392 31.83 20.59 -31.09
N ALA A 393 31.63 20.18 -32.35
CA ALA A 393 32.33 19.05 -32.96
C ALA A 393 33.86 19.23 -32.88
N ALA A 394 34.35 20.46 -33.08
CA ALA A 394 35.77 20.78 -33.00
C ALA A 394 36.32 20.62 -31.58
N ALA A 395 35.56 21.07 -30.57
CA ALA A 395 35.94 20.93 -29.17
C ALA A 395 36.00 19.45 -28.76
N VAL A 396 35.03 18.64 -29.18
CA VAL A 396 35.00 17.20 -28.90
C VAL A 396 36.15 16.49 -29.62
N LEU A 397 36.39 16.79 -30.91
CA LEU A 397 37.52 16.23 -31.66
C LEU A 397 38.88 16.58 -31.05
N ALA A 398 39.03 17.77 -30.47
CA ALA A 398 40.25 18.18 -29.78
C ALA A 398 40.48 17.45 -28.45
N GLY A 399 39.41 16.91 -27.85
CA GLY A 399 39.47 16.10 -26.62
C GLY A 399 39.81 14.62 -26.85
N LEU A 400 39.69 14.13 -28.09
CA LEU A 400 40.03 12.75 -28.45
C LEU A 400 41.55 12.53 -28.49
N GLU A 401 41.98 11.31 -28.18
CA GLU A 401 43.36 10.91 -28.45
C GLU A 401 43.62 10.92 -29.97
N TYR A 402 44.88 11.12 -30.37
CA TYR A 402 45.23 11.28 -31.78
C TYR A 402 44.85 10.08 -32.65
N THR A 403 44.86 8.87 -32.08
CA THR A 403 44.45 7.63 -32.76
C THR A 403 42.96 7.64 -33.06
N ASP A 404 42.14 8.00 -32.08
CA ASP A 404 40.69 7.97 -32.20
C ASP A 404 40.21 9.13 -33.08
N ALA A 405 40.80 10.32 -32.90
CA ALA A 405 40.58 11.46 -33.78
C ALA A 405 40.92 11.14 -35.24
N ALA A 406 42.02 10.42 -35.50
CA ALA A 406 42.37 9.99 -36.85
C ALA A 406 41.35 8.98 -37.42
N GLY A 407 40.93 8.01 -36.62
CA GLY A 407 39.91 7.03 -36.99
C GLY A 407 38.59 7.67 -37.37
N VAL A 408 38.06 8.56 -36.53
CA VAL A 408 36.79 9.27 -36.78
C VAL A 408 36.85 10.15 -38.04
N VAL A 409 37.97 10.86 -38.24
CA VAL A 409 38.18 11.73 -39.40
C VAL A 409 38.35 10.93 -40.70
N GLU A 410 38.91 9.72 -40.63
CA GLU A 410 39.04 8.82 -41.78
C GLU A 410 37.68 8.36 -42.32
N HIS A 411 36.73 8.13 -41.43
CA HIS A 411 35.36 7.71 -41.76
C HIS A 411 34.44 8.91 -42.08
N MET A 412 34.91 10.14 -41.84
CA MET A 412 34.12 11.36 -42.09
C MET A 412 34.08 11.76 -43.56
N GLU A 413 32.95 12.30 -44.01
CA GLU A 413 32.85 12.95 -45.32
C GLU A 413 33.95 14.01 -45.50
N GLN A 414 34.72 13.90 -46.59
CA GLN A 414 35.89 14.76 -46.85
C GLN A 414 35.58 16.27 -46.84
N ALA A 415 34.32 16.65 -47.10
CA ALA A 415 33.87 18.04 -47.09
C ALA A 415 33.79 18.62 -45.67
N LYS A 416 33.56 17.79 -44.64
CA LYS A 416 33.42 18.18 -43.24
C LYS A 416 34.71 17.99 -42.44
N ALA A 417 35.47 16.94 -42.74
CA ALA A 417 36.71 16.58 -42.04
C ALA A 417 37.76 17.72 -41.99
N LEU A 418 38.03 18.37 -43.13
CA LEU A 418 39.08 19.39 -43.21
C LEU A 418 38.70 20.69 -42.47
N PRO A 419 37.48 21.25 -42.64
CA PRO A 419 37.03 22.37 -41.81
C PRO A 419 37.08 22.06 -40.31
N LEU A 420 36.70 20.84 -39.92
CA LEU A 420 36.66 20.42 -38.52
C LEU A 420 38.05 20.36 -37.89
N LEU A 421 39.02 19.73 -38.56
CA LEU A 421 40.41 19.69 -38.09
C LEU A 421 41.03 21.09 -37.95
N ARG A 422 40.69 22.03 -38.85
CA ARG A 422 41.15 23.42 -38.75
C ARG A 422 40.52 24.13 -37.55
N ALA A 423 39.23 23.92 -37.32
CA ALA A 423 38.49 24.54 -36.21
C ALA A 423 38.90 23.99 -34.84
N ALA A 424 39.27 22.71 -34.78
CA ALA A 424 39.69 22.04 -33.55
C ALA A 424 41.12 22.38 -33.12
N GLU A 425 41.88 23.11 -33.94
CA GLU A 425 43.30 23.48 -33.70
C GLU A 425 44.21 22.29 -33.31
N VAL A 426 43.80 21.06 -33.66
CA VAL A 426 44.55 19.85 -33.32
C VAL A 426 45.81 19.76 -34.18
N ASP A 427 46.88 19.16 -33.63
CA ASP A 427 48.12 18.92 -34.37
C ASP A 427 47.86 17.97 -35.55
N SER A 428 47.56 18.59 -36.68
CA SER A 428 47.19 17.91 -37.91
C SER A 428 48.31 17.00 -38.40
N ASP A 429 49.59 17.30 -38.09
CA ASP A 429 50.72 16.46 -38.46
C ASP A 429 50.80 15.18 -37.61
N SER A 430 50.30 15.21 -36.37
CA SER A 430 50.18 14.02 -35.51
C SER A 430 48.98 13.17 -35.90
N ILE A 431 47.81 13.75 -36.16
CA ILE A 431 46.64 13.02 -36.70
C ILE A 431 46.98 12.38 -38.06
N LEU A 432 47.64 13.12 -38.95
CA LEU A 432 48.07 12.60 -40.24
C LEU A 432 49.07 11.43 -40.12
N LYS A 433 49.76 11.24 -38.99
CA LYS A 433 50.67 10.09 -38.79
C LYS A 433 49.92 8.83 -38.41
N GLU A 434 48.83 8.96 -37.66
CA GLU A 434 48.04 7.84 -37.15
C GLU A 434 46.98 7.33 -38.15
N LEU A 435 46.70 8.06 -39.24
CA LEU A 435 45.83 7.58 -40.32
C LEU A 435 46.33 6.24 -40.90
N SER A 436 45.40 5.32 -41.19
CA SER A 436 45.73 3.98 -41.66
C SER A 436 46.51 3.98 -42.99
N ASP A 437 47.35 2.97 -43.21
CA ASP A 437 48.09 2.79 -44.47
C ASP A 437 47.22 2.21 -45.61
N GLN A 438 45.89 2.16 -45.43
CA GLN A 438 45.01 1.73 -46.51
C GLN A 438 45.08 2.72 -47.68
N LYS A 439 45.03 2.20 -48.91
CA LYS A 439 45.16 3.01 -50.15
C LYS A 439 44.14 4.15 -50.27
N ALA A 440 42.99 4.02 -49.62
CA ALA A 440 41.98 5.07 -49.52
C ALA A 440 42.41 6.18 -48.55
N ALA A 441 42.91 5.81 -47.39
CA ALA A 441 43.50 6.69 -46.39
C ALA A 441 44.77 7.39 -46.90
N GLU A 442 45.65 6.74 -47.66
CA GLU A 442 46.78 7.42 -48.32
C GLU A 442 46.32 8.53 -49.28
N ASN A 443 45.26 8.27 -50.05
CA ASN A 443 44.67 9.25 -50.96
C ASN A 443 44.01 10.41 -50.19
N PHE A 444 43.34 10.10 -49.08
CA PHE A 444 42.76 11.08 -48.18
C PHE A 444 43.85 11.93 -47.51
N ARG A 445 44.83 11.29 -46.86
CA ARG A 445 46.05 11.87 -46.28
C ARG A 445 46.79 12.77 -47.28
N SER A 446 46.98 12.33 -48.53
CA SER A 446 47.62 13.13 -49.60
C SER A 446 46.79 14.37 -49.97
N LYS A 447 45.47 14.24 -50.09
CA LYS A 447 44.57 15.37 -50.38
C LYS A 447 44.50 16.34 -49.20
N LEU A 448 44.43 15.83 -47.98
CA LEU A 448 44.34 16.58 -46.75
C LEU A 448 45.64 17.36 -46.50
N ALA A 449 46.80 16.70 -46.57
CA ALA A 449 48.12 17.34 -46.46
C ALA A 449 48.36 18.41 -47.54
N LYS A 450 47.87 18.21 -48.77
CA LYS A 450 47.95 19.22 -49.85
C LYS A 450 47.06 20.44 -49.58
N ARG A 451 45.92 20.27 -48.92
CA ARG A 451 44.99 21.36 -48.59
C ARG A 451 45.36 22.08 -47.30
N LEU A 452 45.95 21.39 -46.32
CA LEU A 452 46.48 22.00 -45.10
C LEU A 452 47.73 22.86 -45.38
N ARG A 453 48.59 22.48 -46.35
CA ARG A 453 49.81 23.24 -46.73
C ARG A 453 49.58 24.43 -47.67
N LYS A 454 48.34 24.67 -48.13
CA LYS A 454 48.04 25.64 -49.19
C LYS A 454 47.53 27.00 -48.68
N ASP A 455 47.25 27.08 -47.38
CA ASP A 455 46.96 28.29 -46.61
C ASP A 455 48.01 28.37 -45.50
#